data_AF-A0A4Q7EQT7-F1
#
_entry.id   AF-A0A4Q7EQT7-F1
#
_cell.length_a   1.000
_cell.length_b   1.000
_cell.length_c   1.000
_cell.angle_alpha   90.00
_cell.angle_beta   90.00
_cell.angle_gamma   90.00
#
_symmetry.space_group_name_H-M   'P 1'
#
loop_
_entity.id
_entity.type
_entity.pdbx_description
1 polymer ?
#
loop_
_entity_poly.entity_id
_entity_poly.type
_entity_poly.pdbx_seq_one_letter_code
_entity_poly.pdbx_strand_id
1 'polypeptide(L)'
;MDDLLREFLTETSESLDTVDNQLVKFEQEPNNAKILDNIFRLVHTIKGTCGFLGLPRLEALAHAGETLMGKFRDGMPVTGQAVTVILSSIDRIKEILAGLEATEAEPEGNDRDLIDKLEAMVEQGMAAMSGSAQPMPSGAAPVADAPPLAPEAPAAAVPTKAMTTGTLI
;
A
#
# COMPACT_ATOMS: atom_id res chain seq x y z
N MET A 1 9.04 -33.93 5.10
CA MET A 1 8.71 -32.51 5.25
C MET A 1 9.46 -32.01 6.46
N ASP A 2 10.32 -31.02 6.26
CA ASP A 2 10.95 -30.30 7.37
C ASP A 2 9.90 -29.58 8.23
N ASP A 3 10.15 -29.40 9.53
CA ASP A 3 9.18 -28.79 10.45
C ASP A 3 8.96 -27.29 10.12
N LEU A 4 9.99 -26.58 9.67
CA LEU A 4 9.88 -25.18 9.22
C LEU A 4 9.01 -25.06 7.97
N LEU A 5 9.12 -26.02 7.04
CA LEU A 5 8.28 -26.05 5.83
C LEU A 5 6.81 -26.34 6.18
N ARG A 6 6.55 -27.21 7.17
CA ARG A 6 5.18 -27.48 7.65
C ARG A 6 4.56 -26.25 8.30
N GLU A 7 5.32 -25.54 9.13
CA GLU A 7 4.87 -24.30 9.78
C GLU A 7 4.54 -23.24 8.72
N PHE A 8 5.44 -23.00 7.77
CA PHE A 8 5.21 -22.11 6.62
C PHE A 8 3.95 -22.43 5.82
N LEU A 9 3.75 -23.70 5.42
CA LEU A 9 2.57 -24.13 4.66
C LEU A 9 1.27 -23.84 5.44
N THR A 10 1.30 -24.06 6.76
CA THR A 10 0.14 -23.82 7.65
C THR A 10 -0.16 -22.33 7.77
N GLU A 11 0.81 -21.53 8.24
CA GLU A 11 0.63 -20.08 8.45
C GLU A 11 0.29 -19.34 7.15
N THR A 12 0.90 -19.74 6.04
CA THR A 12 0.66 -19.13 4.72
C THR A 12 -0.76 -19.44 4.24
N SER A 13 -1.24 -20.67 4.40
CA SER A 13 -2.61 -21.03 4.01
C SER A 13 -3.67 -20.22 4.78
N GLU A 14 -3.53 -20.12 6.11
CA GLU A 14 -4.41 -19.30 6.96
C GLU A 14 -4.35 -17.79 6.59
N SER A 15 -3.14 -17.31 6.25
CA SER A 15 -2.92 -15.93 5.80
C SER A 15 -3.58 -15.66 4.45
N LEU A 16 -3.50 -16.59 3.49
CA LEU A 16 -4.10 -16.45 2.17
C LEU A 16 -5.64 -16.52 2.23
N ASP A 17 -6.21 -17.38 3.07
CA ASP A 17 -7.66 -17.40 3.32
C ASP A 17 -8.14 -16.09 3.96
N THR A 18 -7.33 -15.48 4.82
CA THR A 18 -7.60 -14.14 5.37
C THR A 18 -7.52 -13.06 4.28
N VAL A 19 -6.53 -13.16 3.37
CA VAL A 19 -6.34 -12.24 2.24
C VAL A 19 -7.53 -12.31 1.27
N ASP A 20 -7.98 -13.50 0.86
CA ASP A 20 -9.14 -13.65 -0.05
C ASP A 20 -10.41 -13.02 0.52
N ASN A 21 -10.73 -13.35 1.78
CA ASN A 21 -11.87 -12.80 2.49
C ASN A 21 -11.81 -11.27 2.65
N GLN A 22 -10.62 -10.69 2.62
CA GLN A 22 -10.42 -9.24 2.65
C GLN A 22 -10.41 -8.60 1.26
N LEU A 23 -9.87 -9.27 0.23
CA LEU A 23 -9.91 -8.79 -1.15
C LEU A 23 -11.34 -8.68 -1.68
N VAL A 24 -12.21 -9.67 -1.38
CA VAL A 24 -13.64 -9.62 -1.73
C VAL A 24 -14.35 -8.44 -1.06
N LYS A 25 -13.98 -8.08 0.18
CA LYS A 25 -14.51 -6.88 0.86
C LYS A 25 -13.92 -5.60 0.28
N PHE A 26 -12.64 -5.62 -0.09
CA PHE A 26 -11.95 -4.50 -0.70
C PHE A 26 -12.51 -4.16 -2.09
N GLU A 27 -12.96 -5.14 -2.85
CA GLU A 27 -13.67 -4.92 -4.12
C GLU A 27 -14.97 -4.10 -3.92
N GLN A 28 -15.68 -4.35 -2.81
CA GLN A 28 -16.90 -3.63 -2.44
C GLN A 28 -16.63 -2.27 -1.78
N GLU A 29 -15.49 -2.15 -1.08
CA GLU A 29 -15.05 -0.94 -0.37
C GLU A 29 -13.63 -0.49 -0.79
N PRO A 30 -13.38 -0.11 -2.05
CA PRO A 30 -12.02 0.14 -2.58
C PRO A 30 -11.29 1.33 -1.95
N ASN A 31 -11.99 2.17 -1.18
CA ASN A 31 -11.42 3.28 -0.41
C ASN A 31 -11.07 2.90 1.05
N ASN A 32 -11.29 1.65 1.47
CA ASN A 32 -11.08 1.23 2.85
C ASN A 32 -9.59 0.87 3.09
N ALA A 33 -8.79 1.90 3.37
CA ALA A 33 -7.35 1.80 3.61
C ALA A 33 -6.97 0.78 4.70
N LYS A 34 -7.83 0.52 5.69
CA LYS A 34 -7.56 -0.48 6.74
C LYS A 34 -7.55 -1.91 6.21
N ILE A 35 -8.42 -2.22 5.23
CA ILE A 35 -8.45 -3.53 4.58
C ILE A 35 -7.18 -3.71 3.75
N LEU A 36 -6.85 -2.70 2.92
CA LEU A 36 -5.64 -2.70 2.09
C LEU A 36 -4.35 -2.82 2.92
N ASP A 37 -4.21 -2.07 4.01
CA ASP A 37 -3.05 -2.15 4.92
C ASP A 37 -2.88 -3.54 5.53
N ASN A 38 -3.99 -4.25 5.84
CA ASN A 38 -3.92 -5.57 6.42
C ASN A 38 -3.53 -6.64 5.37
N ILE A 39 -4.14 -6.61 4.18
CA ILE A 39 -3.77 -7.48 3.05
C ILE A 39 -2.29 -7.28 2.71
N PHE A 40 -1.83 -6.03 2.58
CA PHE A 40 -0.44 -5.71 2.28
C PHE A 40 0.53 -6.29 3.31
N ARG A 41 0.22 -6.22 4.61
CA ARG A 41 1.06 -6.79 5.67
C ARG A 41 1.15 -8.31 5.58
N LEU A 42 0.03 -8.99 5.33
CA LEU A 42 0.01 -10.45 5.18
C LEU A 42 0.87 -10.89 3.98
N VAL A 43 0.67 -10.28 2.81
CA VAL A 43 1.43 -10.63 1.60
C VAL A 43 2.92 -10.26 1.72
N HIS A 44 3.26 -9.15 2.40
CA HIS A 44 4.64 -8.79 2.70
C HIS A 44 5.34 -9.85 3.58
N THR A 45 4.66 -10.36 4.61
CA THR A 45 5.17 -11.46 5.45
C THR A 45 5.37 -12.72 4.62
N ILE A 46 4.36 -13.13 3.82
CA ILE A 46 4.44 -14.32 2.95
C ILE A 46 5.66 -14.22 2.02
N LYS A 47 5.83 -13.09 1.31
CA LYS A 47 7.01 -12.85 0.45
C LYS A 47 8.32 -13.00 1.23
N GLY A 48 8.40 -12.39 2.43
CA GLY A 48 9.58 -12.46 3.28
C GLY A 48 9.96 -13.90 3.65
N THR A 49 8.97 -14.74 3.99
CA THR A 49 9.19 -16.16 4.30
C THR A 49 9.54 -16.96 3.04
N CYS A 50 8.93 -16.70 1.89
CA CYS A 50 9.30 -17.34 0.62
C CYS A 50 10.78 -17.08 0.25
N GLY A 51 11.24 -15.83 0.36
CA GLY A 51 12.64 -15.48 0.12
C GLY A 51 13.61 -16.11 1.13
N PHE A 52 13.19 -16.24 2.40
CA PHE A 52 13.99 -16.93 3.43
C PHE A 52 14.10 -18.44 3.18
N LEU A 53 13.03 -19.09 2.71
CA LEU A 53 13.00 -20.52 2.40
C LEU A 53 13.60 -20.90 1.05
N GLY A 54 13.93 -19.91 0.20
CA GLY A 54 14.43 -20.16 -1.16
C GLY A 54 13.34 -20.69 -2.09
N LEU A 55 12.15 -20.08 -2.03
CA LEU A 55 10.97 -20.37 -2.87
C LEU A 55 10.78 -19.23 -3.89
N PRO A 56 11.65 -19.12 -4.93
CA PRO A 56 11.72 -17.95 -5.80
C PRO A 56 10.46 -17.73 -6.65
N ARG A 57 9.70 -18.77 -6.99
CA ARG A 57 8.47 -18.64 -7.79
C ARG A 57 7.35 -18.04 -6.95
N LEU A 58 7.17 -18.54 -5.71
CA LEU A 58 6.25 -17.96 -4.73
C LEU A 58 6.65 -16.54 -4.34
N GLU A 59 7.95 -16.28 -4.12
CA GLU A 59 8.45 -14.94 -3.83
C GLU A 59 8.14 -13.95 -4.95
N ALA A 60 8.34 -14.34 -6.22
CA ALA A 60 8.08 -13.47 -7.37
C ALA A 60 6.60 -13.08 -7.50
N LEU A 61 5.67 -14.02 -7.32
CA LEU A 61 4.23 -13.75 -7.32
C LEU A 61 3.81 -12.85 -6.15
N ALA A 62 4.25 -13.17 -4.93
CA ALA A 62 3.94 -12.39 -3.75
C ALA A 62 4.48 -10.96 -3.85
N HIS A 63 5.69 -10.80 -4.39
CA HIS A 63 6.31 -9.50 -4.63
C HIS A 63 5.54 -8.68 -5.68
N ALA A 64 5.17 -9.25 -6.83
CA ALA A 64 4.41 -8.55 -7.85
C ALA A 64 3.04 -8.06 -7.33
N GLY A 65 2.35 -8.90 -6.54
CA GLY A 65 1.11 -8.53 -5.87
C GLY A 65 1.30 -7.42 -4.82
N GLU A 66 2.32 -7.53 -3.98
CA GLU A 66 2.70 -6.51 -3.00
C GLU A 66 3.01 -5.16 -3.66
N THR A 67 3.74 -5.14 -4.78
CA THR A 67 4.10 -3.90 -5.49
C THR A 67 2.85 -3.15 -5.95
N LEU A 68 1.87 -3.85 -6.56
CA LEU A 68 0.62 -3.23 -7.01
C LEU A 68 -0.23 -2.72 -5.83
N MET A 69 -0.35 -3.50 -4.75
CA MET A 69 -1.04 -3.05 -3.54
C MET A 69 -0.33 -1.87 -2.86
N GLY A 70 1.01 -1.84 -2.88
CA GLY A 70 1.81 -0.70 -2.45
C GLY A 70 1.44 0.58 -3.20
N LYS A 71 1.18 0.49 -4.51
CA LYS A 71 0.71 1.64 -5.29
C LYS A 71 -0.66 2.15 -4.90
N PHE A 72 -1.59 1.27 -4.54
CA PHE A 72 -2.88 1.71 -4.00
C PHE A 72 -2.72 2.44 -2.66
N ARG A 73 -1.74 2.04 -1.83
CA ARG A 73 -1.39 2.73 -0.57
C ARG A 73 -0.71 4.09 -0.83
N ASP A 74 0.07 4.20 -1.91
CA ASP A 74 0.67 5.45 -2.41
C ASP A 74 -0.38 6.42 -3.03
N GLY A 75 -1.65 6.01 -3.16
CA GLY A 75 -2.75 6.83 -3.69
C GLY A 75 -3.16 6.54 -5.14
N MET A 76 -2.63 5.48 -5.76
CA MET A 76 -3.11 5.00 -7.06
C MET A 76 -4.58 4.53 -6.96
N PRO A 77 -5.47 4.93 -7.87
CA PRO A 77 -6.84 4.43 -7.87
C PRO A 77 -6.92 2.91 -8.08
N VAL A 78 -7.68 2.24 -7.23
CA VAL A 78 -7.98 0.81 -7.34
C VAL A 78 -8.94 0.57 -8.51
N THR A 79 -8.72 -0.51 -9.27
CA THR A 79 -9.65 -0.95 -10.33
C THR A 79 -10.09 -2.40 -10.08
N GLY A 80 -11.32 -2.75 -10.47
CA GLY A 80 -11.82 -4.12 -10.35
C GLY A 80 -10.97 -5.14 -11.12
N GLN A 81 -10.41 -4.74 -12.27
CA GLN A 81 -9.48 -5.56 -13.04
C GLN A 81 -8.20 -5.88 -12.24
N ALA A 82 -7.66 -4.91 -11.48
CA ALA A 82 -6.53 -5.15 -10.62
C ALA A 82 -6.86 -6.09 -9.46
N VAL A 83 -8.01 -5.94 -8.82
CA VAL A 83 -8.47 -6.87 -7.77
C VAL A 83 -8.62 -8.29 -8.33
N THR A 84 -9.18 -8.45 -9.53
CA THR A 84 -9.30 -9.75 -10.21
C THR A 84 -7.92 -10.41 -10.46
N VAL A 85 -6.92 -9.65 -10.92
CA VAL A 85 -5.58 -10.19 -11.17
C VAL A 85 -4.83 -10.50 -9.86
N ILE A 86 -5.04 -9.72 -8.80
CA ILE A 86 -4.51 -10.05 -7.46
C ILE A 86 -5.12 -11.37 -6.96
N LEU A 87 -6.45 -11.53 -7.00
CA LEU A 87 -7.13 -12.78 -6.63
C LEU A 87 -6.59 -13.98 -7.44
N SER A 88 -6.45 -13.83 -8.77
CA SER A 88 -5.87 -14.87 -9.64
C SER A 88 -4.43 -15.24 -9.25
N SER A 89 -3.68 -14.29 -8.66
CA SER A 89 -2.31 -14.53 -8.16
C SER A 89 -2.31 -15.21 -6.80
N ILE A 90 -3.29 -14.95 -5.94
CA ILE A 90 -3.51 -15.69 -4.69
C ILE A 90 -3.90 -17.15 -5.00
N ASP A 91 -4.80 -17.37 -5.97
CA ASP A 91 -5.15 -18.72 -6.45
C ASP A 91 -3.90 -19.47 -6.96
N ARG A 92 -3.08 -18.82 -7.81
CA ARG A 92 -1.81 -19.41 -8.29
C ARG A 92 -0.83 -19.71 -7.16
N ILE A 93 -0.73 -18.85 -6.14
CA ILE A 93 0.08 -19.12 -4.94
C ILE A 93 -0.43 -20.37 -4.22
N LYS A 94 -1.76 -20.51 -4.02
CA LYS A 94 -2.38 -21.70 -3.40
C LYS A 94 -2.10 -22.98 -4.20
N GLU A 95 -2.17 -22.93 -5.53
CA GLU A 95 -1.78 -24.05 -6.41
C GLU A 95 -0.32 -24.48 -6.21
N ILE A 96 0.60 -23.52 -6.12
CA ILE A 96 2.03 -23.77 -5.94
C ILE A 96 2.32 -24.34 -4.54
N LEU A 97 1.65 -23.83 -3.49
CA LEU A 97 1.75 -24.35 -2.12
C LEU A 97 1.24 -25.80 -2.02
N ALA A 98 0.14 -26.15 -2.68
CA ALA A 98 -0.35 -27.53 -2.71
C ALA A 98 0.63 -28.49 -3.43
N GLY A 99 1.31 -28.02 -4.49
CA GLY A 99 2.39 -28.78 -5.13
C GLY A 99 3.62 -28.94 -4.24
N LEU A 100 4.01 -27.88 -3.53
CA LEU A 100 5.10 -27.87 -2.56
C LEU A 100 4.82 -28.80 -1.37
N GLU A 101 3.60 -28.83 -0.85
CA GLU A 101 3.16 -29.77 0.18
C GLU A 101 3.26 -31.23 -0.30
N ALA A 102 2.83 -31.50 -1.54
CA ALA A 102 2.79 -32.85 -2.09
C ALA A 102 4.17 -33.41 -2.49
N THR A 103 5.14 -32.54 -2.81
CA THR A 103 6.44 -32.96 -3.39
C THR A 103 7.66 -32.50 -2.60
N GLU A 104 7.49 -31.68 -1.56
CA GLU A 104 8.55 -31.03 -0.77
C GLU A 104 9.53 -30.19 -1.61
N ALA A 105 9.12 -29.81 -2.83
CA ALA A 105 9.88 -29.00 -3.78
C ALA A 105 8.94 -28.01 -4.48
N GLU A 106 9.42 -26.81 -4.79
CA GLU A 106 8.63 -25.81 -5.50
C GLU A 106 8.37 -26.27 -6.95
N PRO A 107 7.09 -26.38 -7.39
CA PRO A 107 6.77 -26.80 -8.76
C PRO A 107 7.38 -25.91 -9.84
N GLU A 108 7.87 -26.51 -10.93
CA GLU A 108 8.43 -25.79 -12.08
C GLU A 108 7.43 -24.78 -12.69
N GLY A 109 7.90 -23.58 -12.99
CA GLY A 109 7.11 -22.51 -13.63
C GLY A 109 7.73 -21.14 -13.44
N ASN A 110 7.09 -20.10 -13.97
CA ASN A 110 7.54 -18.71 -13.85
C ASN A 110 6.41 -17.66 -13.74
N ASP A 111 5.15 -18.07 -13.88
CA ASP A 111 3.92 -17.27 -13.73
C ASP A 111 3.91 -15.91 -14.42
N ARG A 112 4.64 -15.79 -15.54
CA ARG A 112 4.72 -14.57 -16.35
C ARG A 112 3.35 -14.10 -16.85
N ASP A 113 2.41 -15.03 -17.02
CA ASP A 113 1.02 -14.76 -17.36
C ASP A 113 0.28 -13.90 -16.30
N LEU A 114 0.76 -13.84 -15.06
CA LEU A 114 0.21 -13.01 -13.98
C LEU A 114 1.17 -11.88 -13.57
N ILE A 115 2.47 -12.18 -13.43
CA ILE A 115 3.49 -11.20 -13.05
C ILE A 115 3.51 -10.03 -14.04
N ASP A 116 3.57 -10.31 -15.35
CA ASP A 116 3.68 -9.26 -16.37
C ASP A 116 2.38 -8.41 -16.43
N LYS A 117 1.23 -8.96 -16.02
CA LYS A 117 -0.04 -8.19 -15.89
C LYS A 117 -0.01 -7.25 -14.69
N LEU A 118 0.50 -7.72 -13.54
CA LEU A 118 0.64 -6.91 -12.32
C LEU A 118 1.63 -5.76 -12.56
N GLU A 119 2.78 -6.04 -13.16
CA GLU A 119 3.80 -5.06 -13.54
C GLU A 119 3.21 -4.02 -14.52
N ALA A 120 2.52 -4.45 -15.58
CA ALA A 120 1.87 -3.54 -16.52
C ALA A 120 0.79 -2.64 -15.88
N MET A 121 0.04 -3.14 -14.88
CA MET A 121 -0.92 -2.33 -14.13
C MET A 121 -0.23 -1.25 -13.28
N VAL A 122 0.91 -1.57 -12.67
CA VAL A 122 1.74 -0.60 -11.94
C VAL A 122 2.22 0.50 -12.89
N GLU A 123 2.77 0.15 -14.05
CA GLU A 123 3.25 1.13 -15.04
C GLU A 123 2.12 2.04 -15.55
N GLN A 124 0.98 1.45 -15.95
CA GLN A 124 -0.17 2.19 -16.49
C GLN A 124 -0.78 3.15 -15.46
N GLY A 125 -0.93 2.70 -14.20
CA GLY A 125 -1.44 3.56 -13.13
C GLY A 125 -0.49 4.70 -12.80
N MET A 126 0.83 4.45 -12.78
CA MET A 126 1.84 5.48 -12.51
C MET A 126 1.87 6.52 -13.64
N ALA A 127 1.76 6.09 -14.90
CA ALA A 127 1.65 6.98 -16.05
C ALA A 127 0.39 7.87 -15.98
N ALA A 128 -0.76 7.32 -15.58
CA ALA A 128 -2.00 8.08 -15.41
C ALA A 128 -1.91 9.14 -14.29
N MET A 129 -1.25 8.82 -13.17
CA MET A 129 -1.01 9.78 -12.09
C MET A 129 -0.03 10.89 -12.50
N SER A 130 0.98 10.59 -13.32
CA SER A 130 1.94 11.61 -13.79
C SER A 130 1.37 12.49 -14.91
N GLY A 131 0.56 11.92 -15.82
CA GLY A 131 -0.03 12.62 -16.97
C GLY A 131 -1.17 13.60 -16.64
N SER A 132 -1.66 13.62 -15.41
CA SER A 132 -2.74 14.53 -14.97
C SER A 132 -2.24 15.91 -14.49
N ALA A 133 -0.94 16.15 -14.51
CA ALA A 133 -0.34 17.46 -14.29
C ALA A 133 -0.45 18.37 -15.54
N GLN A 134 -1.67 18.79 -15.90
CA GLN A 134 -1.83 19.89 -16.86
C GLN A 134 -1.32 21.20 -16.25
N PRO A 135 -0.49 21.99 -16.96
CA PRO A 135 -0.09 23.30 -16.46
C PRO A 135 -1.31 24.22 -16.47
N MET A 136 -1.77 24.64 -15.28
CA MET A 136 -2.78 25.69 -15.18
C MET A 136 -2.24 26.95 -15.87
N PRO A 137 -2.97 27.55 -16.85
CA PRO A 137 -2.54 28.79 -17.44
C PRO A 137 -2.58 29.87 -16.36
N SER A 138 -1.41 30.44 -16.04
CA SER A 138 -1.28 31.56 -15.12
C SER A 138 -1.93 32.80 -15.75
N GLY A 139 -3.24 32.94 -15.54
CA GLY A 139 -4.03 34.08 -15.95
C GLY A 139 -3.65 35.30 -15.11
N ALA A 140 -2.66 36.06 -15.59
CA ALA A 140 -2.30 37.34 -15.00
C ALA A 140 -3.47 38.32 -15.12
N ALA A 141 -4.20 38.53 -14.03
CA ALA A 141 -5.11 39.66 -13.88
C ALA A 141 -4.35 40.84 -13.25
N PRO A 142 -4.36 42.04 -13.86
CA PRO A 142 -3.72 43.21 -13.26
C PRO A 142 -4.53 43.67 -12.04
N VAL A 143 -3.88 43.75 -10.88
CA VAL A 143 -4.49 44.32 -9.67
C VAL A 143 -4.73 45.81 -9.86
N ALA A 144 -5.97 46.24 -9.68
CA ALA A 144 -6.36 47.63 -9.77
C ALA A 144 -5.95 48.41 -8.50
N ASP A 145 -5.66 49.68 -8.71
CA ASP A 145 -5.18 50.66 -7.73
C ASP A 145 -6.08 50.80 -6.49
N ALA A 146 -5.47 50.88 -5.30
CA ALA A 146 -6.14 51.17 -4.04
C ALA A 146 -5.29 52.17 -3.21
N PRO A 147 -5.83 53.32 -2.75
CA PRO A 147 -5.01 54.38 -2.16
C PRO A 147 -4.44 54.04 -0.77
N PRO A 148 -3.34 54.70 -0.35
CA PRO A 148 -2.64 54.35 0.89
C PRO A 148 -3.28 54.97 2.14
N LEU A 149 -3.33 54.20 3.22
CA LEU A 149 -3.41 54.73 4.58
C LEU A 149 -2.05 54.56 5.26
N ALA A 150 -1.44 55.69 5.61
CA ALA A 150 -0.21 55.79 6.38
C ALA A 150 -0.56 56.28 7.82
N PRO A 151 0.41 56.40 8.74
CA PRO A 151 0.62 55.30 9.70
C PRO A 151 0.66 55.78 11.16
N GLU A 152 0.53 54.86 12.14
CA GLU A 152 1.08 55.13 13.47
C GLU A 152 1.53 53.87 14.24
N ALA A 153 2.73 53.98 14.80
CA ALA A 153 3.42 53.11 15.75
C ALA A 153 4.38 54.05 16.55
N PRO A 154 5.02 53.65 17.67
CA PRO A 154 5.07 52.34 18.35
C PRO A 154 4.40 52.45 19.75
N ALA A 155 4.75 51.81 20.89
CA ALA A 155 5.88 50.96 21.27
C ALA A 155 5.61 50.05 22.49
N ALA A 156 6.54 49.11 22.71
CA ALA A 156 7.09 48.61 23.98
C ALA A 156 6.22 48.59 25.26
N ALA A 157 6.09 47.41 25.89
CA ALA A 157 7.05 46.96 26.92
C ALA A 157 6.50 45.76 27.72
N VAL A 158 7.30 44.69 27.85
CA VAL A 158 7.14 43.68 28.92
C VAL A 158 7.84 44.22 30.18
N PRO A 159 7.33 43.92 31.38
CA PRO A 159 8.16 43.04 32.22
C PRO A 159 7.39 42.02 33.08
N THR A 160 8.10 40.96 33.43
CA THR A 160 7.75 39.93 34.41
C THR A 160 7.66 40.46 35.85
N LYS A 161 6.76 39.87 36.67
CA LYS A 161 7.04 39.69 38.11
C LYS A 161 6.35 38.45 38.68
N ALA A 162 7.04 37.76 39.58
CA ALA A 162 6.53 36.62 40.36
C ALA A 162 6.12 37.04 41.79
N MET A 163 5.71 36.04 42.59
CA MET A 163 5.61 35.98 44.07
C MET A 163 4.27 36.28 44.76
N THR A 164 3.65 35.19 45.21
CA THR A 164 3.39 34.86 46.64
C THR A 164 2.07 35.29 47.31
N THR A 165 1.66 34.44 48.28
CA THR A 165 0.54 34.52 49.25
C THR A 165 -0.76 33.90 48.68
N GLY A 166 -1.46 32.97 49.34
CA GLY A 166 -1.48 32.55 50.75
C GLY A 166 -2.80 32.96 51.42
N THR A 167 -3.27 32.24 52.45
CA THR A 167 -4.62 32.33 53.13
C THR A 167 -5.58 31.24 52.60
N LEU A 168 -5.74 30.13 53.34
CA LEU A 168 -6.76 29.88 54.39
C LEU A 168 -8.19 29.73 53.84
N ILE A 169 -8.69 28.48 53.78
CA ILE A 169 -9.79 27.99 54.63
C ILE A 169 -9.43 26.55 55.02
#